data_AF-A0A4Q3A7T2-F1
#
_entry.id   AF-A0A4Q3A7T2-F1
#
_cell.length_a   1.000
_cell.length_b   1.000
_cell.length_c   1.000
_cell.angle_alpha   90.00
_cell.angle_beta   90.00
_cell.angle_gamma   90.00
#
_symmetry.space_group_name_H-M   'P 1'
#
loop_
_entity.id
_entity.type
_entity.pdbx_description
1 polymer ?
#
loop_
_entity_poly.entity_id
_entity_poly.type
_entity_poly.pdbx_seq_one_letter_code
_entity_poly.pdbx_strand_id
1 'polypeptide(L)' 'MAAFVEIVGIFSADSDDHTEAYFNTGCTYALDSTTQLDGGVRLGLTDASADVTPFLGLSKKF' A
#
# COMPACT_ATOMS: atom_id res chain seq x y z
N MET A 1 -18.54 2.35 -0.36
CA MET A 1 -17.26 2.14 0.36
C MET A 1 -16.82 0.71 0.11
N ALA A 2 -15.56 0.50 -0.22
CA ALA A 2 -14.99 -0.84 -0.38
C ALA A 2 -13.72 -0.96 0.49
N ALA A 3 -13.32 -2.19 0.79
CA ALA A 3 -12.10 -2.48 1.53
C ALA A 3 -11.14 -3.26 0.64
N PHE A 4 -9.85 -3.16 0.94
CA PHE A 4 -8.82 -3.90 0.23
C PHE A 4 -7.76 -4.46 1.18
N VAL A 5 -7.10 -5.50 0.68
CA VAL A 5 -5.93 -6.13 1.28
C VAL A 5 -4.95 -6.42 0.15
N GLU A 6 -3.66 -6.15 0.37
CA GLU A 6 -2.61 -6.34 -0.62
C GLU A 6 -1.32 -6.82 0.03
N ILE A 7 -0.58 -7.66 -0.68
CA ILE A 7 0.80 -8.02 -0.35
C ILE A 7 1.71 -7.38 -1.40
N VAL A 8 2.69 -6.60 -0.96
CA VAL A 8 3.67 -5.94 -1.84
C VAL A 8 5.06 -6.42 -1.46
N GLY A 9 5.81 -6.93 -2.44
CA GLY A 9 7.22 -7.24 -2.30
C GLY A 9 8.04 -6.29 -3.17
N ILE A 10 9.10 -5.70 -2.60
CA ILE A 10 10.08 -4.90 -3.33
C ILE A 10 11.39 -5.68 -3.31
N PHE A 11 11.78 -6.13 -4.51
CA PHE A 11 12.98 -6.93 -4.72
C PHE A 11 13.99 -6.08 -5.51
N SER A 12 15.21 -6.00 -5.00
CA SER A 12 16.33 -5.40 -5.73
C SER A 12 17.13 -6.50 -6.42
N ALA A 13 17.73 -6.16 -7.56
CA ALA A 13 18.63 -7.06 -8.30
C ALA A 13 20.07 -7.01 -7.77
N ASP A 14 20.35 -6.16 -6.78
CA ASP A 14 21.67 -6.03 -6.20
C ASP A 14 21.94 -7.11 -5.15
N SER A 15 23.21 -7.48 -4.97
CA SER A 15 23.60 -8.69 -4.22
C SER A 15 23.56 -8.51 -2.69
N ASP A 16 23.51 -7.28 -2.20
CA ASP A 16 23.52 -6.93 -0.77
C ASP A 16 22.16 -6.41 -0.25
N ASP A 17 21.13 -6.39 -1.09
CA ASP A 17 19.88 -5.71 -0.74
C ASP A 17 18.91 -6.58 0.06
N HIS A 18 18.44 -6.01 1.17
CA HIS A 18 17.40 -6.60 1.99
C HIS A 18 16.04 -6.48 1.28
N THR A 19 15.36 -7.62 1.11
CA THR A 19 14.01 -7.64 0.53
C THR A 19 13.01 -6.98 1.47
N GLU A 20 12.25 -6.02 0.94
CA GLU A 20 11.14 -5.42 1.67
C GLU A 20 9.84 -6.12 1.30
N ALA A 21 9.02 -6.43 2.30
CA ALA A 21 7.68 -6.95 2.07
C ALA A 21 6.67 -6.26 2.99
N TYR A 22 5.48 -6.01 2.47
CA TYR A 22 4.45 -5.23 3.12
C TYR A 22 3.08 -5.90 3.01
N PHE A 23 2.33 -5.87 4.10
CA PHE A 23 0.88 -6.11 4.11
C PHE A 23 0.16 -4.77 4.16
N ASN A 24 -0.61 -4.44 3.13
CA ASN A 24 -1.43 -3.24 3.10
C ASN A 24 -2.89 -3.61 3.33
N THR A 25 -3.59 -2.79 4.09
CA THR A 25 -5.05 -2.85 4.18
C THR A 25 -5.63 -1.47 4.35
N GLY A 26 -6.84 -1.29 3.84
CA GLY A 26 -7.49 0.01 3.87
C GLY A 26 -8.91 -0.02 3.32
N CYS A 27 -9.46 1.18 3.21
CA CYS A 27 -10.74 1.42 2.57
C CYS A 27 -10.57 2.39 1.40
N THR A 28 -11.46 2.23 0.43
CA THR A 28 -11.64 3.18 -0.65
C THR A 28 -13.04 3.77 -0.61
N TYR A 29 -13.11 5.07 -0.86
CA TYR A 29 -14.33 5.86 -0.87
C TYR A 29 -14.44 6.62 -2.19
N ALA A 30 -15.46 6.29 -2.97
CA ALA A 30 -15.77 7.02 -4.20
C ALA A 30 -16.28 8.43 -3.86
N LEU A 31 -15.57 9.46 -4.34
CA LEU A 31 -16.00 10.86 -4.23
C LEU A 31 -16.97 11.19 -5.36
N ASP A 32 -16.70 10.68 -6.55
CA ASP A 32 -17.56 10.79 -7.74
C ASP A 32 -17.39 9.52 -8.63
N SER A 33 -17.96 9.52 -9.83
CA SER A 33 -17.90 8.34 -10.74
C SER A 33 -16.50 8.03 -11.26
N THR A 34 -15.56 8.96 -11.14
CA THR A 34 -14.19 8.88 -11.65
C THR A 34 -13.12 9.00 -10.57
N THR A 35 -13.43 9.61 -9.43
CA THR A 35 -12.48 9.91 -8.35
C THR A 35 -12.78 9.06 -7.13
N GLN A 36 -11.74 8.42 -6.59
CA GLN A 36 -11.79 7.71 -5.31
C GLN A 36 -10.68 8.18 -4.38
N LEU A 37 -10.99 8.19 -3.08
CA LEU A 37 -10.08 8.44 -1.99
C LEU A 37 -9.73 7.08 -1.35
N ASP A 38 -8.45 6.78 -1.25
CA ASP A 38 -7.93 5.54 -0.71
C ASP A 38 -7.19 5.84 0.59
N GLY A 39 -7.47 5.11 1.67
CA GLY A 39 -6.82 5.33 2.95
C GLY A 39 -6.60 4.02 3.69
N GLY A 40 -5.47 3.90 4.38
CA GLY A 40 -5.15 2.66 5.07
C GLY A 40 -3.81 2.67 5.78
N VAL A 41 -3.36 1.48 6.12
CA VAL A 41 -2.09 1.23 6.76
C VAL A 41 -1.30 0.19 5.99
N ARG A 42 0.02 0.37 6.00
CA ARG A 42 1.03 -0.55 5.48
C ARG A 42 1.81 -1.10 6.65
N LEU A 43 1.87 -2.42 6.77
CA LEU A 43 2.61 -3.13 7.81
C LEU A 43 3.84 -3.79 7.20
N GLY A 44 5.02 -3.52 7.75
CA GLY A 44 6.26 -4.18 7.36
C GLY A 44 6.25 -5.64 7.78
N LEU A 45 6.68 -6.53 6.87
CA LEU A 45 6.76 -7.98 7.09
C LEU A 45 8.21 -8.48 7.18
N THR A 46 9.19 -7.63 6.91
CA THR A 46 10.63 -7.94 7.01
C THR A 46 11.36 -6.87 7.83
N ASP A 47 12.56 -7.21 8.32
CA ASP A 47 13.40 -6.27 9.09
C ASP A 47 13.83 -5.04 8.29
N ALA A 48 13.76 -5.11 6.96
CA ALA A 48 14.09 -3.99 6.07
C ALA A 48 12.91 -3.04 5.81
N SER A 49 11.70 -3.45 6.21
CA SER A 49 10.48 -2.68 6.01
C SER A 49 10.15 -1.83 7.23
N ALA A 50 9.55 -0.66 7.02
CA ALA A 50 9.00 0.12 8.12
C ALA A 50 7.82 -0.62 8.79
N ASP A 51 7.81 -0.68 10.13
CA ASP A 51 6.83 -1.46 10.91
C ASP A 51 5.36 -1.12 10.56
N VAL A 52 5.00 0.16 10.61
CA VAL A 52 3.66 0.65 10.31
C VAL A 52 3.73 2.01 9.64
N THR A 53 3.15 2.14 8.45
CA THR A 53 3.07 3.38 7.71
C THR A 53 1.61 3.67 7.32
N PRO A 54 0.95 4.71 7.87
CA PRO A 54 -0.36 5.13 7.38
C PRO A 54 -0.23 5.80 6.01
N PHE A 55 -1.24 5.66 5.17
CA PHE A 55 -1.29 6.34 3.87
C PHE A 55 -2.69 6.89 3.56
N LEU A 56 -2.68 7.93 2.72
CA LEU A 56 -3.85 8.50 2.09
C LEU A 56 -3.51 8.77 0.62
N GLY A 57 -4.38 8.34 -0.29
CA GLY A 57 -4.22 8.41 -1.73
C GLY A 57 -5.48 8.93 -2.41
N LEU A 58 -5.29 9.45 -3.62
CA LEU A 58 -6.36 9.86 -4.51
C LEU A 58 -6.13 9.19 -5.86
N SER A 59 -7.11 8.42 -6.32
CA SER A 59 -7.06 7.76 -7.61
C SER A 59 -8.15 8.32 -8.52
N LYS A 60 -7.82 8.61 -9.78
CA LYS A 60 -8.77 9.13 -10.78
C LYS A 60 -8.73 8.31 -12.07
N LYS A 61 -9.90 7.89 -12.54
CA LYS A 61 -10.09 7.23 -13.84
C LYS A 61 -10.19 8.29 -14.95
N PHE A 62 -9.56 8.05 -16.08
CA PHE A 62 -9.58 8.91 -17.27
C PHE A 62 -10.43 8.30 -18.38
#